data_AF-A0A2R4BJ94-F1
#
_entry.id   AF-A0A2R4BJ94-F1
#
_cell.length_a   1.000
_cell.length_b   1.000
_cell.length_c   1.000
_cell.angle_alpha   90.00
_cell.angle_beta   90.00
_cell.angle_gamma   90.00
#
_symmetry.space_group_name_H-M   'P 1'
#
loop_
_entity.id
_entity.type
_entity.pdbx_description
1 polymer ?
#
loop_
_entity_poly.entity_id
_entity_poly.type
_entity_poly.pdbx_seq_one_letter_code
_entity_poly.pdbx_strand_id
1 'polypeptide(L)'
;MNHFQLRKSVPSLRARLACRLAWAAAGGLASIAALSGLFIYGSGQAFVLMWAAVGLGQPLATLLAAVAGLGGLLAAGTLLRVLSSPAPRIEGICLPRAAAQEFFRLLDDLTERSGVPAVHCVRITAEINAAVVQRPRLGGVGGLRTELLVGLPLVHSLSPAQLAAVLAHEFGHLAAQRCGWCAQGAHLRAWWMRALDEASACVPLLKGVIDRLSAGFCADMLRLSRLEEFEADALAARLVGA
;
A
#
# COMPACT_ATOMS: atom_id res chain seq x y z
N MET A 1 21.93 -15.04 -28.67
CA MET A 1 21.37 -14.60 -27.37
C MET A 1 21.40 -13.08 -27.31
N ASN A 2 20.28 -12.43 -27.64
CA ASN A 2 20.17 -10.97 -27.59
C ASN A 2 19.97 -10.55 -26.13
N HIS A 3 20.97 -9.91 -25.53
CA HIS A 3 20.78 -9.22 -24.25
C HIS A 3 19.73 -8.13 -24.45
N PHE A 4 18.52 -8.34 -23.94
CA PHE A 4 17.51 -7.29 -23.82
C PHE A 4 18.04 -6.24 -22.83
N GLN A 5 18.80 -5.27 -23.35
CA GLN A 5 19.26 -4.12 -22.60
C GLN A 5 18.10 -3.13 -22.57
N LEU A 6 17.41 -3.05 -21.43
CA LEU A 6 16.44 -1.97 -21.19
C LEU A 6 17.15 -0.65 -21.50
N ARG A 7 16.64 0.07 -22.51
CA ARG A 7 17.13 1.39 -22.89
C ARG A 7 17.26 2.22 -21.62
N LYS A 8 18.41 2.85 -21.34
CA LYS A 8 18.69 3.61 -20.09
C LYS A 8 17.58 4.62 -19.69
N SER A 9 16.72 5.01 -20.64
CA SER A 9 15.52 5.82 -20.44
C SER A 9 14.44 5.16 -19.57
N VAL A 10 14.30 3.83 -19.56
CA VAL A 10 13.19 3.13 -18.88
C VAL A 10 13.38 3.09 -17.36
N PRO A 11 14.54 2.70 -16.80
CA PRO A 11 14.74 2.72 -15.34
C PRO A 11 14.67 4.14 -14.76
N SER A 12 15.18 5.13 -15.49
CA SER A 12 15.12 6.54 -15.06
C SER A 12 13.71 7.10 -15.12
N LEU A 13 12.89 6.69 -16.09
CA LEU A 13 11.47 7.02 -16.15
C LEU A 13 10.71 6.39 -14.98
N ARG A 14 10.93 5.11 -14.70
CA ARG A 14 10.33 4.39 -13.56
C ARG A 14 10.61 5.12 -12.25
N ALA A 15 11.88 5.39 -11.95
CA ALA A 15 12.28 6.04 -10.70
C ALA A 15 11.65 7.44 -10.54
N ARG A 16 11.64 8.26 -11.60
CA ARG A 16 10.99 9.59 -11.57
C ARG A 16 9.49 9.49 -11.35
N LEU A 17 8.81 8.60 -12.08
CA LEU A 17 7.37 8.40 -11.95
C LEU A 17 7.01 7.90 -10.55
N ALA A 18 7.76 6.92 -10.05
CA ALA A 18 7.58 6.35 -8.72
C ALA A 18 7.72 7.42 -7.62
N CYS A 19 8.77 8.25 -7.70
CA CYS A 19 9.02 9.33 -6.76
C CYS A 19 7.94 10.42 -6.83
N ARG A 20 7.53 10.83 -8.04
CA ARG A 20 6.44 11.81 -8.23
C ARG A 20 5.13 11.32 -7.60
N LEU A 21 4.76 10.07 -7.85
CA LEU A 21 3.54 9.48 -7.28
C LEU A 21 3.64 9.33 -5.75
N ALA A 22 4.82 8.99 -5.21
CA ALA A 22 5.04 8.95 -3.77
C ALA A 22 4.85 10.32 -3.11
N TRP A 23 5.39 11.38 -3.71
CA TRP A 23 5.19 12.75 -3.23
C TRP A 23 3.75 13.23 -3.36
N ALA A 24 3.08 12.91 -4.47
CA ALA A 24 1.66 13.20 -4.64
C ALA A 24 0.80 12.50 -3.58
N ALA A 25 1.08 11.22 -3.31
CA ALA A 25 0.42 10.45 -2.25
C ALA A 25 0.69 11.05 -0.86
N ALA A 26 1.94 11.40 -0.56
CA ALA A 26 2.31 12.05 0.70
C ALA A 26 1.61 13.41 0.88
N GLY A 27 1.54 14.22 -0.18
CA GLY A 27 0.84 15.50 -0.18
C GLY A 27 -0.67 15.35 0.04
N GLY A 28 -1.28 14.34 -0.58
CA GLY A 28 -2.69 14.00 -0.38
C GLY A 28 -2.99 13.62 1.07
N LEU A 29 -2.21 12.69 1.63
CA LEU A 29 -2.33 12.27 3.04
C LEU A 29 -2.09 13.45 4.00
N ALA A 30 -1.08 14.27 3.75
CA ALA A 30 -0.79 15.46 4.55
C ALA A 30 -1.94 16.50 4.48
N SER A 31 -2.58 16.65 3.33
CA SER A 31 -3.73 17.54 3.14
C SER A 31 -4.94 17.07 3.97
N ILE A 32 -5.23 15.77 3.98
CA ILE A 32 -6.29 15.20 4.83
C ILE A 32 -5.94 15.39 6.32
N ALA A 33 -4.69 15.16 6.72
CA ALA A 33 -4.25 15.37 8.09
C ALA A 33 -4.35 16.84 8.53
N ALA A 34 -3.93 17.77 7.68
CA ALA A 34 -4.05 19.21 7.93
C ALA A 34 -5.52 19.65 8.03
N LEU A 35 -6.38 19.16 7.14
CA LEU A 35 -7.82 19.44 7.19
C LEU A 35 -8.47 18.88 8.46
N SER A 36 -8.07 17.68 8.88
CA SER A 36 -8.50 17.08 10.17
C SER A 36 -8.11 17.98 11.34
N GLY A 37 -6.86 18.47 11.37
CA GLY A 37 -6.36 19.39 12.39
C GLY A 37 -7.13 20.72 12.40
N LEU A 38 -7.47 21.26 11.23
CA LEU A 38 -8.27 22.48 11.11
C LEU A 38 -9.68 22.30 11.70
N PHE A 39 -10.34 21.16 11.43
CA PHE A 39 -11.64 20.87 12.03
C PHE A 39 -11.56 20.70 13.55
N ILE A 40 -10.53 20.03 14.07
CA ILE A 40 -10.30 19.89 15.52
C ILE A 40 -10.11 21.26 16.17
N TYR A 41 -9.26 22.11 15.58
CA TYR A 41 -9.03 23.47 16.07
C TYR A 41 -10.31 24.32 16.03
N GLY A 42 -11.04 24.28 14.91
CA GLY A 42 -12.31 24.99 14.75
C GLY A 42 -13.36 24.55 15.77
N SER A 43 -13.45 23.24 16.03
CA SER A 43 -14.30 22.71 17.10
C SER A 43 -13.90 23.22 18.48
N GLY A 44 -12.60 23.26 18.78
CA GLY A 44 -12.10 23.83 20.03
C GLY A 44 -12.55 25.29 20.21
N GLN A 45 -12.40 26.11 19.17
CA GLN A 45 -12.84 27.50 19.19
C GLN A 45 -14.35 27.64 19.34
N ALA A 46 -15.14 26.79 18.67
CA ALA A 46 -16.58 26.77 18.82
C ALA A 46 -17.00 26.46 20.27
N PHE A 47 -16.32 25.52 20.96
CA PHE A 47 -16.60 25.25 22.37
C PHE A 47 -16.19 26.38 23.32
N VAL A 48 -15.11 27.12 23.01
CA VAL A 48 -14.74 28.33 23.76
C VAL A 48 -15.83 29.41 23.62
N LEU A 49 -16.32 29.64 22.39
CA LEU A 49 -17.41 30.57 22.13
C LEU A 49 -18.72 30.14 22.81
N MET A 50 -19.02 28.84 22.79
CA MET A 50 -20.15 28.25 23.49
C MET A 50 -20.08 28.57 25.00
N TRP A 51 -18.92 28.35 25.63
CA TRP A 51 -18.73 28.62 27.06
C TRP A 51 -18.94 30.11 27.39
N ALA A 52 -18.40 31.01 26.59
CA ALA A 52 -18.61 32.45 26.75
C ALA A 52 -20.09 32.83 26.60
N ALA A 53 -20.78 32.29 25.59
CA ALA A 53 -22.20 32.56 25.34
C ALA A 53 -23.11 32.09 26.49
N VAL A 54 -22.77 30.96 27.14
CA VAL A 54 -23.46 30.49 28.35
C VAL A 54 -23.33 31.52 29.48
N GLY A 55 -22.12 32.02 29.74
CA GLY A 55 -21.88 33.02 30.77
C GLY A 55 -22.60 34.36 30.51
N LEU A 56 -22.86 34.68 29.24
CA LEU A 56 -23.58 35.88 28.82
C LEU A 56 -25.11 35.68 28.71
N GLY A 57 -25.62 34.47 28.99
CA GLY A 57 -27.05 34.18 28.89
C GLY A 57 -27.60 34.25 27.47
N GLN A 58 -26.79 33.93 26.45
CA GLN A 58 -27.17 33.97 25.03
C GLN A 58 -27.49 32.57 24.50
N PRO A 59 -28.75 32.10 24.58
CA PRO A 59 -29.10 30.70 24.29
C PRO A 59 -28.90 30.33 22.82
N LEU A 60 -29.23 31.23 21.89
CA LEU A 60 -29.05 30.96 20.45
C LEU A 60 -27.57 30.85 20.07
N ALA A 61 -26.73 31.76 20.55
CA ALA A 61 -25.29 31.72 20.29
C ALA A 61 -24.65 30.45 20.88
N THR A 62 -25.08 30.05 22.07
CA THR A 62 -24.68 28.79 22.71
C THR A 62 -25.02 27.59 21.83
N LEU A 63 -26.27 27.51 21.34
CA LEU A 63 -26.73 26.41 20.50
C LEU A 63 -25.94 26.33 19.19
N LEU A 64 -25.76 27.46 18.49
CA LEU A 64 -25.03 27.51 17.22
C LEU A 64 -23.57 27.10 17.39
N ALA A 65 -22.91 27.59 18.45
CA ALA A 65 -21.53 27.23 18.78
C ALA A 65 -21.40 25.75 19.14
N ALA A 66 -22.35 25.18 19.89
CA ALA A 66 -22.38 23.75 20.21
C ALA A 66 -22.54 22.89 18.94
N VAL A 67 -23.49 23.26 18.07
CA VAL A 67 -23.73 22.54 16.79
C VAL A 67 -22.50 22.63 15.88
N ALA A 68 -21.88 23.80 15.77
CA ALA A 68 -20.65 23.98 15.00
C ALA A 68 -19.49 23.14 15.56
N GLY A 69 -19.33 23.13 16.90
CA GLY A 69 -18.30 22.35 17.58
C GLY A 69 -18.46 20.85 17.36
N LEU A 70 -19.68 20.34 17.54
CA LEU A 70 -20.01 18.93 17.31
C LEU A 70 -19.88 18.54 15.83
N GLY A 71 -20.39 19.37 14.92
CA GLY A 71 -20.25 19.16 13.48
C GLY A 71 -18.79 19.10 13.03
N GLY A 72 -17.94 19.98 13.55
CA GLY A 72 -16.51 19.95 13.30
C GLY A 72 -15.83 18.69 13.85
N LEU A 73 -16.22 18.20 15.04
CA LEU A 73 -15.67 16.96 15.59
C LEU A 73 -16.06 15.74 14.77
N LEU A 74 -17.31 15.70 14.29
CA LEU A 74 -17.77 14.64 13.39
C LEU A 74 -16.98 14.66 12.08
N ALA A 75 -16.78 15.85 11.48
CA ALA A 75 -15.96 16.02 10.28
C ALA A 75 -14.48 15.63 10.50
N ALA A 76 -13.91 15.99 11.64
CA ALA A 76 -12.56 15.54 12.00
C ALA A 76 -12.51 14.02 12.16
N GLY A 77 -13.50 13.42 12.83
CA GLY A 77 -13.60 11.97 13.03
C GLY A 77 -13.68 11.19 11.71
N THR A 78 -14.45 11.68 10.74
CA THR A 78 -14.53 11.04 9.41
C THR A 78 -13.21 11.13 8.66
N LEU A 79 -12.52 12.28 8.69
CA LEU A 79 -11.21 12.43 8.04
C LEU A 79 -10.12 11.60 8.73
N LEU A 80 -10.12 11.51 10.06
CA LEU A 80 -9.21 10.65 10.81
C LEU A 80 -9.45 9.17 10.51
N ARG A 81 -10.72 8.77 10.33
CA ARG A 81 -11.06 7.41 9.88
C ARG A 81 -10.49 7.12 8.50
N VAL A 82 -10.59 8.07 7.55
CA VAL A 82 -9.96 7.98 6.22
C VAL A 82 -8.43 7.81 6.31
N LEU A 83 -7.77 8.51 7.24
CA LEU A 83 -6.33 8.31 7.46
C LEU A 83 -6.01 6.97 8.12
N SER A 84 -6.92 6.44 8.93
CA SER A 84 -6.73 5.22 9.70
C SER A 84 -7.09 3.94 8.95
N SER A 85 -7.30 4.01 7.62
CA SER A 85 -7.60 2.83 6.80
C SER A 85 -6.51 1.76 6.99
N PRO A 86 -6.83 0.59 7.58
CA PRO A 86 -5.84 -0.42 7.90
C PRO A 86 -5.32 -1.09 6.63
N ALA A 87 -4.08 -1.59 6.67
CA ALA A 87 -3.58 -2.43 5.59
C ALA A 87 -4.31 -3.78 5.66
N PRO A 88 -4.60 -4.43 4.53
CA PRO A 88 -5.24 -5.74 4.55
C PRO A 88 -4.44 -6.70 5.44
N ARG A 89 -5.18 -7.41 6.30
CA ARG A 89 -4.59 -8.44 7.14
C ARG A 89 -4.14 -9.58 6.22
N ILE A 90 -2.96 -10.09 6.49
CA ILE A 90 -2.52 -11.32 5.85
C ILE A 90 -3.22 -12.46 6.55
N GLU A 91 -4.04 -13.17 5.81
CA GLU A 91 -4.64 -14.43 6.23
C GLU A 91 -3.84 -15.60 5.66
N GLY A 92 -4.04 -16.79 6.23
CA GLY A 92 -3.41 -18.01 5.76
C GLY A 92 -2.63 -18.79 6.82
N ILE A 93 -2.46 -20.07 6.53
CA ILE A 93 -1.84 -21.05 7.42
C ILE A 93 -0.33 -21.05 7.20
N CYS A 94 0.45 -20.88 8.26
CA CYS A 94 1.91 -20.96 8.17
C CYS A 94 2.33 -22.37 7.74
N LEU A 95 3.09 -22.48 6.65
CA LEU A 95 3.65 -23.74 6.18
C LEU A 95 4.96 -24.02 6.90
N PRO A 96 5.05 -25.06 7.74
CA PRO A 96 6.31 -25.45 8.35
C PRO A 96 7.28 -25.94 7.28
N ARG A 97 8.56 -25.55 7.38
CA ARG A 97 9.60 -26.00 6.42
C ARG A 97 9.69 -27.53 6.33
N ALA A 98 9.52 -28.21 7.46
CA ALA A 98 9.53 -29.67 7.51
C ALA A 98 8.43 -30.33 6.65
N ALA A 99 7.29 -29.65 6.44
CA ALA A 99 6.17 -30.18 5.67
C ALA A 99 6.36 -30.09 4.15
N ALA A 100 7.29 -29.26 3.67
CA ALA A 100 7.48 -29.02 2.23
C ALA A 100 8.95 -28.70 1.88
N GLN A 101 9.87 -29.59 2.24
CA GLN A 101 11.31 -29.33 2.15
C GLN A 101 11.78 -28.97 0.73
N GLU A 102 11.27 -29.68 -0.29
CA GLU A 102 11.62 -29.41 -1.69
C GLU A 102 11.16 -28.03 -2.16
N PHE A 103 9.97 -27.62 -1.74
CA PHE A 103 9.43 -26.28 -2.04
C PHE A 103 10.31 -25.20 -1.42
N PHE A 104 10.68 -25.36 -0.16
CA PHE A 104 11.57 -24.42 0.51
C PHE A 104 12.97 -24.38 -0.10
N ARG A 105 13.49 -25.51 -0.59
CA ARG A 105 14.76 -25.54 -1.35
C ARG A 105 14.65 -24.75 -2.65
N LEU A 106 13.53 -24.88 -3.38
CA LEU A 106 13.27 -24.05 -4.56
C LEU A 106 13.24 -22.56 -4.21
N LEU A 107 12.60 -22.18 -3.10
CA LEU A 107 12.60 -20.78 -2.65
C LEU A 107 14.01 -20.28 -2.32
N ASP A 108 14.81 -21.06 -1.60
CA ASP A 108 16.19 -20.69 -1.26
C ASP A 108 17.00 -20.46 -2.54
N ASP A 109 16.95 -21.39 -3.49
CA ASP A 109 17.66 -21.34 -4.77
C ASP A 109 17.25 -20.11 -5.59
N LEU A 110 15.95 -19.81 -5.65
CA LEU A 110 15.43 -18.61 -6.32
C LEU A 110 15.88 -17.32 -5.61
N THR A 111 15.87 -17.28 -4.28
CA THR A 111 16.30 -16.09 -3.52
C THR A 111 17.79 -15.84 -3.65
N GLU A 112 18.61 -16.89 -3.68
CA GLU A 112 20.06 -16.81 -3.88
C GLU A 112 20.36 -16.27 -5.29
N ARG A 113 19.73 -16.84 -6.33
CA ARG A 113 19.97 -16.45 -7.73
C ARG A 113 19.45 -15.05 -8.06
N SER A 114 18.38 -14.61 -7.42
CA SER A 114 17.84 -13.24 -7.55
C SER A 114 18.52 -12.25 -6.59
N GLY A 115 19.29 -12.75 -5.63
CA GLY A 115 19.96 -12.01 -4.57
C GLY A 115 19.01 -11.33 -3.56
N VAL A 116 17.72 -11.67 -3.53
CA VAL A 116 16.71 -11.02 -2.66
C VAL A 116 16.81 -11.54 -1.23
N PRO A 117 16.30 -10.81 -0.22
CA PRO A 117 16.26 -11.33 1.14
C PRO A 117 15.48 -12.65 1.21
N ALA A 118 16.01 -13.60 1.98
CA ALA A 118 15.40 -14.91 2.17
C ALA A 118 13.93 -14.83 2.65
N VAL A 119 13.11 -15.78 2.22
CA VAL A 119 11.72 -15.89 2.68
C VAL A 119 11.69 -16.43 4.11
N HIS A 120 11.16 -15.65 5.04
CA HIS A 120 11.15 -15.98 6.47
C HIS A 120 9.89 -16.75 6.90
N CYS A 121 8.82 -16.69 6.11
CA CYS A 121 7.54 -17.33 6.39
C CYS A 121 6.82 -17.58 5.07
N VAL A 122 6.27 -18.78 4.91
CA VAL A 122 5.36 -19.11 3.80
C VAL A 122 3.98 -19.31 4.40
N ARG A 123 2.97 -18.65 3.84
CA ARG A 123 1.57 -18.80 4.24
C ARG A 123 0.76 -19.36 3.08
N ILE A 124 0.03 -20.42 3.37
CA ILE A 124 -0.93 -21.00 2.43
C ILE A 124 -2.24 -20.23 2.51
N THR A 125 -2.71 -19.73 1.37
CA THR A 125 -3.97 -19.00 1.24
C THR A 125 -4.97 -19.77 0.36
N ALA A 126 -6.24 -19.34 0.37
CA ALA A 126 -7.29 -19.89 -0.48
C ALA A 126 -7.40 -19.18 -1.84
N GLU A 127 -6.58 -18.16 -2.10
CA GLU A 127 -6.62 -17.39 -3.33
C GLU A 127 -5.91 -18.13 -4.47
N ILE A 128 -6.29 -17.86 -5.73
CA ILE A 128 -5.53 -18.35 -6.90
C ILE A 128 -4.44 -17.31 -7.20
N ASN A 129 -3.52 -17.10 -6.25
CA ASN A 129 -2.49 -16.08 -6.34
C ASN A 129 -1.22 -16.44 -5.55
N ALA A 130 -0.09 -15.85 -5.91
CA ALA A 130 1.14 -15.83 -5.11
C ALA A 130 1.59 -14.37 -4.95
N ALA A 131 2.04 -13.99 -3.77
CA ALA A 131 2.51 -12.63 -3.52
C ALA A 131 3.62 -12.61 -2.47
N VAL A 132 4.66 -11.81 -2.70
CA VAL A 132 5.72 -11.60 -1.71
C VAL A 132 5.56 -10.25 -1.03
N VAL A 133 5.55 -10.25 0.29
CA VAL A 133 5.28 -9.06 1.11
C VAL A 133 6.37 -8.86 2.15
N GLN A 134 6.79 -7.61 2.35
CA GLN A 134 7.74 -7.24 3.39
C GLN A 134 7.03 -6.51 4.53
N ARG A 135 7.18 -7.02 5.75
CA ARG A 135 6.61 -6.41 6.96
C ARG A 135 7.69 -6.12 8.00
N PRO A 136 7.64 -4.98 8.71
CA PRO A 136 8.53 -4.76 9.85
C PRO A 136 8.27 -5.80 10.95
N ARG A 137 9.34 -6.32 11.58
CA ARG A 137 9.27 -7.46 12.52
C ARG A 137 8.43 -7.21 13.78
N LEU A 138 8.29 -5.97 14.26
CA LEU A 138 7.36 -5.54 15.32
C LEU A 138 7.22 -4.01 15.31
N GLY A 139 5.99 -3.48 15.25
CA GLY A 139 5.70 -2.06 15.55
C GLY A 139 6.49 -0.98 14.79
N GLY A 140 7.16 -1.31 13.68
CA GLY A 140 8.01 -0.39 12.92
C GLY A 140 9.48 -0.34 13.34
N VAL A 141 9.91 -1.10 14.35
CA VAL A 141 11.31 -1.17 14.80
C VAL A 141 11.90 -2.55 14.48
N GLY A 142 12.84 -2.60 13.53
CA GLY A 142 13.55 -3.81 13.14
C GLY A 142 13.61 -4.04 11.62
N GLY A 143 14.40 -5.03 11.20
CA GLY A 143 14.51 -5.40 9.78
C GLY A 143 13.17 -5.85 9.17
N LEU A 144 13.02 -5.68 7.87
CA LEU A 144 11.86 -6.17 7.13
C LEU A 144 11.89 -7.70 7.05
N ARG A 145 10.79 -8.34 7.43
CA ARG A 145 10.52 -9.77 7.28
C ARG A 145 9.81 -9.99 5.97
N THR A 146 10.42 -10.78 5.08
CA THR A 146 9.80 -11.23 3.84
C THR A 146 8.90 -12.43 4.11
N GLU A 147 7.61 -12.31 3.81
CA GLU A 147 6.63 -13.40 3.84
C GLU A 147 6.15 -13.70 2.41
N LEU A 148 6.01 -14.97 2.07
CA LEU A 148 5.41 -15.42 0.82
C LEU A 148 3.98 -15.88 1.12
N LEU A 149 3.01 -15.29 0.44
CA LEU A 149 1.64 -15.76 0.37
C LEU A 149 1.53 -16.64 -0.86
N VAL A 150 1.10 -17.88 -0.70
CA VAL A 150 0.93 -18.80 -1.82
C VAL A 150 -0.42 -19.50 -1.72
N GLY A 151 -1.22 -19.33 -2.75
CA GLY A 151 -2.50 -19.97 -2.91
C GLY A 151 -2.40 -21.47 -3.08
N LEU A 152 -3.06 -22.26 -2.23
CA LEU A 152 -3.12 -23.70 -2.42
C LEU A 152 -3.73 -24.07 -3.79
N PRO A 153 -4.83 -23.44 -4.25
CA PRO A 153 -5.40 -23.71 -5.57
C PRO A 153 -4.46 -23.38 -6.72
N LEU A 154 -3.67 -22.31 -6.60
CA LEU A 154 -2.67 -21.93 -7.60
C LEU A 154 -1.59 -23.01 -7.73
N VAL A 155 -1.05 -23.47 -6.59
CA VAL A 155 -0.03 -24.53 -6.57
C VAL A 155 -0.55 -25.81 -7.23
N HIS A 156 -1.81 -26.17 -7.02
CA HIS A 156 -2.42 -27.37 -7.63
C HIS A 156 -2.70 -27.22 -9.13
N SER A 157 -2.74 -25.98 -9.64
CA SER A 157 -3.05 -25.69 -11.04
C SER A 157 -1.80 -25.57 -11.92
N LEU A 158 -0.61 -25.60 -11.33
CA LEU A 158 0.66 -25.36 -12.02
C LEU A 158 1.60 -26.56 -11.91
N SER A 159 2.35 -26.82 -12.97
CA SER A 159 3.52 -27.71 -12.89
C SER A 159 4.62 -27.10 -12.01
N PRO A 160 5.56 -27.89 -11.49
CA PRO A 160 6.67 -27.36 -10.71
C PRO A 160 7.48 -26.27 -11.44
N ALA A 161 7.67 -26.41 -12.76
CA ALA A 161 8.36 -25.41 -13.57
C ALA A 161 7.55 -24.12 -13.72
N GLN A 162 6.24 -24.23 -13.91
CA GLN A 162 5.35 -23.06 -13.98
C GLN A 162 5.27 -22.34 -12.63
N LEU A 163 5.19 -23.09 -11.52
CA LEU A 163 5.23 -22.50 -10.18
C LEU A 163 6.55 -21.79 -9.91
N ALA A 164 7.69 -22.38 -10.29
CA ALA A 164 8.99 -21.74 -10.19
C ALA A 164 9.05 -20.42 -10.99
N ALA A 165 8.43 -20.37 -12.18
CA ALA A 165 8.34 -19.16 -12.98
C ALA A 165 7.51 -18.06 -12.30
N VAL A 166 6.35 -18.40 -11.74
CA VAL A 166 5.52 -17.47 -10.97
C VAL A 166 6.29 -16.94 -9.75
N LEU A 167 6.95 -17.80 -9.00
CA LEU A 167 7.75 -17.38 -7.84
C LEU A 167 8.95 -16.51 -8.23
N ALA A 168 9.62 -16.82 -9.34
CA ALA A 168 10.72 -16.02 -9.86
C ALA A 168 10.25 -14.62 -10.27
N HIS A 169 9.05 -14.50 -10.84
CA HIS A 169 8.40 -13.23 -11.16
C HIS A 169 8.08 -12.42 -9.89
N GLU A 170 7.49 -13.05 -8.87
CA GLU A 170 7.23 -12.40 -7.57
C GLU A 170 8.52 -11.90 -6.89
N PHE A 171 9.60 -12.68 -6.95
CA PHE A 171 10.90 -12.22 -6.47
C PHE A 171 11.51 -11.13 -7.35
N GLY A 172 11.15 -11.05 -8.62
CA GLY A 172 11.43 -9.92 -9.50
C GLY A 172 10.84 -8.61 -8.99
N HIS A 173 9.58 -8.61 -8.56
CA HIS A 173 8.98 -7.45 -7.91
C HIS A 173 9.73 -7.06 -6.64
N LEU A 174 10.09 -8.03 -5.80
CA LEU A 174 10.86 -7.79 -4.58
C LEU A 174 12.24 -7.19 -4.89
N ALA A 175 12.90 -7.66 -5.95
CA ALA A 175 14.20 -7.15 -6.39
C ALA A 175 14.10 -5.72 -6.95
N ALA A 176 13.05 -5.41 -7.71
CA ALA A 176 12.81 -4.08 -8.29
C ALA A 176 12.42 -3.01 -7.25
N GLN A 177 11.86 -3.45 -6.11
CA GLN A 177 11.45 -2.60 -5.00
C GLN A 177 12.59 -2.29 -3.98
N ARG A 178 13.83 -2.75 -4.22
CA ARG A 178 14.88 -2.72 -3.19
C ARG A 178 15.30 -1.34 -2.69
N CYS A 179 15.17 -1.23 -1.36
CA CYS A 179 15.83 -0.35 -0.37
C CYS A 179 15.55 1.15 -0.42
N GLY A 180 15.20 1.70 0.76
CA GLY A 180 15.11 3.13 1.03
C GLY A 180 13.79 3.77 0.58
N TRP A 181 13.91 4.93 -0.06
CA TRP A 181 12.78 5.80 -0.42
C TRP A 181 11.76 5.14 -1.37
N CYS A 182 12.20 4.23 -2.24
CA CYS A 182 11.31 3.55 -3.20
C CYS A 182 10.28 2.63 -2.51
N ALA A 183 10.71 1.87 -1.50
CA ALA A 183 9.81 1.00 -0.72
C ALA A 183 8.83 1.82 0.12
N GLN A 184 9.31 2.88 0.77
CA GLN A 184 8.44 3.81 1.50
C GLN A 184 7.43 4.50 0.58
N GLY A 185 7.86 4.85 -0.63
CA GLY A 185 7.00 5.42 -1.66
C GLY A 185 5.88 4.48 -2.10
N ALA A 186 6.16 3.18 -2.24
CA ALA A 186 5.13 2.19 -2.53
C ALA A 186 4.09 2.10 -1.40
N HIS A 187 4.52 2.09 -0.14
CA HIS A 187 3.61 2.12 1.01
C HIS A 187 2.74 3.39 1.06
N LEU A 188 3.32 4.56 0.79
CA LEU A 188 2.59 5.82 0.73
C LEU A 188 1.50 5.81 -0.35
N ARG A 189 1.83 5.31 -1.55
CA ARG A 189 0.85 5.18 -2.65
C ARG A 189 -0.27 4.22 -2.30
N ALA A 190 0.05 3.08 -1.69
CA ALA A 190 -0.94 2.11 -1.24
C ALA A 190 -1.81 2.66 -0.09
N TRP A 191 -1.26 3.48 0.80
CA TRP A 191 -2.04 4.19 1.82
C TRP A 191 -2.97 5.23 1.20
N TRP A 192 -2.45 6.03 0.28
CA TRP A 192 -3.25 7.04 -0.41
C TRP A 192 -4.43 6.43 -1.18
N MET A 193 -4.24 5.31 -1.89
CA MET A 193 -5.35 4.60 -2.56
C MET A 193 -6.42 4.16 -1.56
N ARG A 194 -6.03 3.56 -0.44
CA ARG A 194 -6.98 3.17 0.62
C ARG A 194 -7.71 4.37 1.23
N ALA A 195 -7.03 5.50 1.38
CA ALA A 195 -7.66 6.73 1.84
C ALA A 195 -8.67 7.28 0.83
N LEU A 196 -8.39 7.21 -0.48
CA LEU A 196 -9.35 7.59 -1.52
C LEU A 196 -10.60 6.69 -1.52
N ASP A 197 -10.40 5.38 -1.35
CA ASP A 197 -11.50 4.40 -1.26
C ASP A 197 -12.35 4.66 -0.01
N GLU A 198 -11.72 4.82 1.16
CA GLU A 198 -12.43 5.11 2.42
C GLU A 198 -13.12 6.47 2.38
N ALA A 199 -12.51 7.49 1.75
CA ALA A 199 -13.13 8.81 1.57
C ALA A 199 -14.40 8.72 0.72
N SER A 200 -14.35 7.93 -0.36
CA SER A 200 -15.50 7.68 -1.23
C SER A 200 -16.61 6.92 -0.50
N ALA A 201 -16.26 6.01 0.42
CA ALA A 201 -17.21 5.29 1.25
C ALA A 201 -17.83 6.18 2.35
N CYS A 202 -17.03 7.04 2.99
CA CYS A 202 -17.48 7.94 4.04
C CYS A 202 -18.34 9.10 3.51
N VAL A 203 -18.07 9.58 2.29
CA VAL A 203 -18.80 10.71 1.67
C VAL A 203 -19.22 10.37 0.23
N PRO A 204 -20.26 9.53 0.04
CA PRO A 204 -20.67 9.05 -1.29
C PRO A 204 -21.04 10.17 -2.28
N LEU A 205 -21.55 11.29 -1.76
CA LEU A 205 -21.88 12.47 -2.57
C LEU A 205 -20.66 13.04 -3.31
N LEU A 206 -19.45 12.91 -2.74
CA LEU A 206 -18.22 13.41 -3.34
C LEU A 206 -17.51 12.36 -4.20
N LYS A 207 -18.00 11.11 -4.27
CA LYS A 207 -17.34 10.02 -5.00
C LYS A 207 -16.97 10.41 -6.43
N GLY A 208 -17.89 10.97 -7.20
CA GLY A 208 -17.62 11.36 -8.60
C GLY A 208 -16.56 12.46 -8.74
N VAL A 209 -16.43 13.33 -7.74
CA VAL A 209 -15.37 14.35 -7.69
C VAL A 209 -14.04 13.71 -7.32
N ILE A 210 -14.02 12.82 -6.32
CA ILE A 210 -12.83 12.07 -5.90
C ILE A 210 -12.29 11.22 -7.05
N ASP A 211 -13.15 10.48 -7.75
CA ASP A 211 -12.79 9.66 -8.90
C ASP A 211 -12.16 10.52 -10.02
N ARG A 212 -12.76 11.68 -10.31
CA ARG A 212 -12.25 12.59 -11.35
C ARG A 212 -10.88 13.15 -10.98
N LEU A 213 -10.69 13.55 -9.71
CA LEU A 213 -9.43 14.09 -9.23
C LEU A 213 -8.33 13.03 -9.15
N SER A 214 -8.69 11.77 -8.84
CA SER A 214 -7.74 10.67 -8.72
C SER A 214 -7.43 9.97 -10.05
N ALA A 215 -8.25 10.15 -11.09
CA ALA A 215 -8.10 9.46 -12.38
C ALA A 215 -6.69 9.55 -12.98
N GLY A 216 -6.08 10.75 -12.96
CA GLY A 216 -4.72 10.94 -13.47
C GLY A 216 -3.67 10.17 -12.65
N PHE A 217 -3.82 10.18 -11.32
CA PHE A 217 -2.95 9.41 -10.42
C PHE A 217 -3.08 7.90 -10.67
N CYS A 218 -4.31 7.39 -10.81
CA CYS A 218 -4.58 5.98 -11.10
C CYS A 218 -3.99 5.56 -12.46
N ALA A 219 -4.15 6.39 -13.49
CA ALA A 219 -3.58 6.13 -14.81
C ALA A 219 -2.04 6.04 -14.76
N ASP A 220 -1.39 6.92 -14.00
CA ASP A 220 0.05 6.90 -13.80
C ASP A 220 0.52 5.73 -12.93
N MET A 221 -0.25 5.33 -11.91
CA MET A 221 -0.02 4.10 -11.15
C MET A 221 -0.06 2.86 -12.05
N LEU A 222 -1.02 2.77 -12.98
CA LEU A 222 -1.09 1.69 -13.97
C LEU A 222 0.08 1.71 -14.96
N ARG A 223 0.59 2.89 -15.32
CA ARG A 223 1.82 3.00 -16.13
C ARG A 223 3.03 2.51 -15.36
N LEU A 224 3.14 2.89 -14.09
CA LEU A 224 4.24 2.45 -13.23
C LEU A 224 4.21 0.93 -13.04
N SER A 225 3.06 0.37 -12.69
CA SER A 225 2.88 -1.09 -12.54
C SER A 225 3.35 -1.82 -13.79
N ARG A 226 2.92 -1.39 -14.99
CA ARG A 226 3.39 -1.99 -16.26
C ARG A 226 4.91 -1.98 -16.43
N LEU A 227 5.59 -0.91 -16.00
CA LEU A 227 7.06 -0.87 -16.04
C LEU A 227 7.69 -1.85 -15.05
N GLU A 228 7.08 -2.00 -13.86
CA GLU A 228 7.51 -2.95 -12.84
C GLU A 228 7.28 -4.41 -13.29
N GLU A 229 6.17 -4.70 -13.98
CA GLU A 229 5.89 -6.02 -14.61
C GLU A 229 6.97 -6.40 -15.62
N PHE A 230 7.34 -5.50 -16.55
CA PHE A 230 8.39 -5.79 -17.53
C PHE A 230 9.75 -6.07 -16.89
N GLU A 231 10.08 -5.40 -15.79
CA GLU A 231 11.31 -5.65 -15.03
C GLU A 231 11.25 -7.01 -14.32
N ALA A 232 10.11 -7.36 -13.72
CA ALA A 232 9.88 -8.63 -13.06
C ALA A 232 9.95 -9.80 -14.05
N ASP A 233 9.28 -9.70 -15.20
CA ASP A 233 9.30 -10.69 -16.28
C ASP A 233 10.70 -10.90 -16.85
N ALA A 234 11.45 -9.81 -17.07
CA ALA A 234 12.82 -9.90 -17.56
C ALA A 234 13.74 -10.63 -16.56
N LEU A 235 13.51 -10.46 -15.25
CA LEU A 235 14.24 -11.21 -14.23
C LEU A 235 13.78 -12.67 -14.19
N ALA A 236 12.48 -12.93 -14.20
CA ALA A 236 11.92 -14.29 -14.20
C ALA A 236 12.46 -15.11 -15.38
N ALA A 237 12.43 -14.54 -16.59
CA ALA A 237 12.97 -15.19 -17.78
C ALA A 237 14.48 -15.51 -17.65
N ARG A 238 15.26 -14.67 -16.98
CA ARG A 238 16.68 -14.95 -16.71
C ARG A 238 16.89 -16.05 -15.67
N LEU A 239 15.98 -16.16 -14.69
CA LEU A 239 16.09 -17.12 -13.61
C LEU A 239 15.56 -18.51 -14.00
N VAL A 240 14.49 -18.59 -14.78
CA VAL A 240 13.81 -19.87 -15.04
C VAL A 240 13.56 -20.17 -16.52
N GLY A 241 13.90 -19.26 -17.43
CA GLY A 241 13.61 -19.40 -18.87
C GLY A 241 14.61 -20.25 -19.66
N ALA A 242 15.38 -21.13 -18.99
CA ALA A 242 16.36 -22.03 -19.61
C ALA A 242 15.78 -23.44 -19.78
#